data_AF-A0A9X3XDS6-F1
#
_entry.id   AF-A0A9X3XDS6-F1
#
_cell.length_a   1.000
_cell.length_b   1.000
_cell.length_c   1.000
_cell.angle_alpha   90.00
_cell.angle_beta   90.00
_cell.angle_gamma   90.00
#
_symmetry.space_group_name_H-M   'P 1'
#
loop_
_entity.id
_entity.type
_entity.pdbx_description
1 polymer ?
#
loop_
_entity_poly.entity_id
_entity_poly.type
_entity_poly.pdbx_seq_one_letter_code
_entity_poly.pdbx_strand_id
1 'polypeptide(L)'
;MRSEPQKLGDVPGRALLHPWSYLAAAALAFNVFWLRRKHPGVVSGKLSDLAICFLLPVFLVAAAEWLLTLARLCGGRVGPRVGPRGIWLSCGVSVAYFVLLKTWPAFTGVHRALLGVLDTPFGGGRSFRNLADPTDLVALVMVPLSAWHLVRVAEREDV
;
A
#
# COMPACT_ATOMS: atom_id res chain seq x y z
N MET A 1 42.11 -6.98 -2.87
CA MET A 1 40.67 -6.83 -2.58
C MET A 1 39.99 -6.36 -3.87
N ARG A 2 39.30 -7.25 -4.59
CA ARG A 2 38.48 -6.86 -5.74
C ARG A 2 37.18 -6.32 -5.19
N SER A 3 36.94 -5.02 -5.31
CA SER A 3 35.63 -4.42 -5.15
C SER A 3 34.74 -5.03 -6.22
N GLU A 4 33.86 -5.96 -5.83
CA GLU A 4 32.77 -6.38 -6.70
C GLU A 4 32.03 -5.12 -7.18
N PRO A 5 31.65 -5.06 -8.47
CA PRO A 5 30.83 -3.95 -8.94
C PRO A 5 29.57 -3.91 -8.10
N GLN A 6 29.39 -2.82 -7.35
CA GLN A 6 28.12 -2.49 -6.72
C GLN A 6 27.05 -2.61 -7.80
N LYS A 7 26.25 -3.68 -7.78
CA LYS A 7 25.00 -3.74 -8.53
C LYS A 7 24.29 -2.41 -8.25
N LEU A 8 24.00 -1.64 -9.30
CA LEU A 8 23.34 -0.33 -9.19
C LEU A 8 22.21 -0.47 -8.17
N GLY A 9 22.34 0.26 -7.06
CA GLY A 9 21.80 -0.13 -5.77
C GLY A 9 20.35 -0.57 -5.79
N ASP A 10 20.07 -1.64 -5.05
CA ASP A 10 18.72 -2.04 -4.65
C ASP A 10 18.04 -0.87 -3.93
N VAL A 11 17.26 -0.09 -4.67
CA VAL A 11 16.50 1.03 -4.11
C VAL A 11 15.33 0.43 -3.32
N PRO A 12 15.24 0.64 -1.99
CA PRO A 12 14.12 0.15 -1.20
C PRO A 12 12.80 0.73 -1.71
N GLY A 13 11.77 -0.09 -1.78
CA GLY A 13 10.45 0.29 -2.27
C GLY A 13 10.35 0.44 -3.78
N ARG A 14 11.27 -0.14 -4.57
CA ARG A 14 11.24 -0.08 -6.04
C ARG A 14 9.91 -0.53 -6.65
N ALA A 15 9.19 -1.45 -6.02
CA ALA A 15 7.86 -1.88 -6.47
C ALA A 15 6.85 -0.71 -6.57
N LEU A 16 6.98 0.33 -5.75
CA LEU A 16 6.14 1.53 -5.85
C LEU A 16 6.42 2.36 -7.12
N LEU A 17 7.61 2.22 -7.71
CA LEU A 17 8.01 2.90 -8.95
C LEU A 17 7.57 2.13 -10.20
N HIS A 18 6.91 0.99 -10.05
CA HIS A 18 6.42 0.22 -11.18
C HIS A 18 5.19 0.90 -11.81
N PRO A 19 5.00 0.84 -13.15
CA PRO A 19 3.84 1.43 -13.83
C PRO A 19 2.48 1.09 -13.22
N TRP A 20 2.29 -0.15 -12.74
CA TRP A 20 1.05 -0.56 -12.07
C TRP A 20 0.77 0.20 -10.78
N SER A 21 1.80 0.44 -9.97
CA SER A 21 1.70 1.23 -8.74
C SER A 21 1.35 2.70 -9.06
N TYR A 22 1.94 3.27 -10.11
CA TYR A 22 1.58 4.61 -10.58
C TYR A 22 0.15 4.68 -11.09
N LEU A 23 -0.31 3.70 -11.87
CA LEU A 23 -1.69 3.65 -12.35
C LEU A 23 -2.69 3.56 -11.19
N ALA A 24 -2.41 2.72 -10.18
CA ALA A 24 -3.25 2.61 -8.99
C ALA A 24 -3.27 3.92 -8.19
N ALA A 25 -2.11 4.54 -7.96
CA ALA A 25 -2.00 5.82 -7.26
C ALA A 25 -2.69 6.95 -8.04
N ALA A 26 -2.53 7.00 -9.36
CA ALA A 26 -3.19 7.98 -10.23
C ALA A 26 -4.72 7.79 -10.23
N ALA A 27 -5.21 6.55 -10.32
CA ALA A 27 -6.62 6.24 -10.20
C ALA A 27 -7.20 6.69 -8.85
N LEU A 28 -6.47 6.45 -7.76
CA LEU A 28 -6.85 6.90 -6.42
C LEU A 28 -6.88 8.43 -6.32
N ALA A 29 -5.84 9.11 -6.80
CA ALA A 29 -5.75 10.57 -6.79
C ALA A 29 -6.86 11.20 -7.64
N PHE A 30 -7.07 10.69 -8.86
CA PHE A 30 -8.15 11.11 -9.75
C PHE A 30 -9.52 10.93 -9.08
N ASN A 31 -9.73 9.80 -8.41
CA ASN A 31 -10.97 9.55 -7.68
C ASN A 31 -11.20 10.58 -6.56
N VAL A 32 -10.16 10.86 -5.77
CA VAL A 32 -10.24 11.78 -4.63
C VAL A 32 -10.42 13.23 -5.07
N PHE A 33 -9.63 13.70 -6.04
CA PHE A 33 -9.62 15.11 -6.42
C PHE A 33 -10.71 15.49 -7.41
N TRP A 34 -11.14 14.55 -8.26
CA TRP A 34 -12.09 14.85 -9.33
C TRP A 34 -13.41 14.08 -9.19
N LEU A 35 -13.35 12.74 -9.17
CA LEU A 35 -14.58 11.94 -9.27
C LEU A 35 -15.51 12.15 -8.08
N ARG A 36 -14.98 12.14 -6.84
CA ARG A 36 -15.78 12.37 -5.64
C ARG A 36 -16.39 13.77 -5.57
N ARG A 37 -15.77 14.77 -6.20
CA ARG A 37 -16.30 16.15 -6.24
C ARG A 37 -17.44 16.30 -7.24
N LYS A 38 -17.36 15.62 -8.39
CA LYS A 38 -18.39 15.72 -9.45
C LYS A 38 -19.49 14.67 -9.35
N HIS A 39 -19.17 13.46 -8.92
CA HIS A 39 -20.07 12.30 -8.88
C HIS A 39 -19.90 11.54 -7.55
N PRO A 40 -20.35 12.10 -6.42
CA PRO A 40 -20.38 11.37 -5.16
C PRO A 40 -21.33 10.17 -5.29
N GLY A 41 -20.79 8.96 -5.22
CA GLY A 41 -21.58 7.75 -5.39
C GLY A 41 -20.81 6.45 -5.25
N VAL A 42 -21.54 5.34 -5.34
CA VAL A 42 -21.05 3.97 -5.13
C VAL A 42 -19.84 3.64 -6.01
N VAL A 43 -19.84 4.09 -7.27
CA VAL A 43 -18.74 3.85 -8.24
C VAL A 43 -17.42 4.47 -7.75
N SER A 44 -17.47 5.69 -7.21
CA SER A 44 -16.28 6.36 -6.68
C SER A 44 -15.73 5.66 -5.42
N GLY A 45 -16.60 5.05 -4.61
CA GLY A 45 -16.18 4.23 -3.46
C GLY A 45 -15.38 3.02 -3.93
N LYS A 46 -15.98 2.22 -4.83
CA LYS A 46 -15.40 0.97 -5.33
C LYS A 46 -14.07 1.17 -6.07
N LEU A 47 -13.93 2.25 -6.85
CA LEU A 47 -12.66 2.54 -7.54
C LEU A 47 -11.53 2.81 -6.55
N SER A 48 -11.81 3.56 -5.48
CA SER A 48 -10.86 3.77 -4.39
C SER A 48 -10.48 2.47 -3.70
N ASP A 49 -11.47 1.61 -3.44
CA ASP A 49 -11.24 0.33 -2.75
C ASP A 49 -10.34 -0.59 -3.58
N LEU A 50 -10.58 -0.71 -4.89
CA LEU A 50 -9.73 -1.47 -5.79
C LEU A 50 -8.29 -0.94 -5.80
N ALA A 51 -8.12 0.38 -5.90
CA ALA A 51 -6.81 1.00 -5.89
C ALA A 51 -6.07 0.78 -4.56
N ILE A 52 -6.76 0.92 -3.42
CA ILE A 52 -6.19 0.72 -2.09
C ILE A 52 -5.85 -0.75 -1.86
N CYS A 53 -6.72 -1.70 -2.21
CA CYS A 53 -6.44 -3.13 -2.06
C CYS A 53 -5.24 -3.60 -2.89
N PHE A 54 -4.96 -2.94 -4.03
CA PHE A 54 -3.74 -3.18 -4.78
C PHE A 54 -2.51 -2.48 -4.17
N LEU A 55 -2.64 -1.20 -3.82
CA LEU A 55 -1.52 -0.35 -3.44
C LEU A 55 -1.06 -0.58 -2.00
N LEU A 56 -1.97 -0.94 -1.09
CA LEU A 56 -1.65 -1.09 0.34
C LEU A 56 -0.60 -2.18 0.61
N PRO A 57 -0.69 -3.41 0.05
CA PRO A 57 0.37 -4.39 0.25
C PRO A 57 1.71 -3.94 -0.34
N VAL A 58 1.70 -3.27 -1.51
CA VAL A 58 2.91 -2.73 -2.15
C VAL A 58 3.55 -1.66 -1.28
N PHE A 59 2.73 -0.76 -0.73
CA PHE A 59 3.18 0.28 0.20
C PHE A 59 3.76 -0.31 1.47
N LEU A 60 3.13 -1.33 2.06
CA LEU A 60 3.62 -1.99 3.28
C LEU A 60 4.97 -2.68 3.05
N VAL A 61 5.14 -3.37 1.91
CA VAL A 61 6.44 -3.95 1.54
C VAL A 61 7.49 -2.85 1.37
N ALA A 62 7.19 -1.80 0.62
CA ALA A 62 8.12 -0.69 0.43
C ALA A 62 8.51 0.00 1.75
N ALA A 63 7.54 0.25 2.63
CA ALA A 63 7.80 0.82 3.95
C ALA A 63 8.69 -0.11 4.79
N ALA A 64 8.44 -1.43 4.76
CA ALA A 64 9.28 -2.40 5.45
C ALA A 64 10.72 -2.42 4.91
N GLU A 65 10.92 -2.36 3.59
CA GLU A 65 12.26 -2.26 2.99
C GLU A 65 13.01 -0.99 3.39
N TRP A 66 12.30 0.14 3.46
CA TRP A 66 12.87 1.40 3.98
C TRP A 66 13.26 1.28 5.45
N LEU A 67 12.42 0.67 6.29
CA LEU A 67 12.73 0.44 7.70
C LEU A 67 13.92 -0.51 7.88
N LEU A 68 14.02 -1.57 7.08
CA LEU A 68 15.16 -2.49 7.10
C LEU A 68 16.45 -1.78 6.67
N THR A 69 16.36 -0.92 5.64
CA THR A 69 17.49 -0.10 5.19
C THR A 69 17.94 0.86 6.29
N LEU A 70 17.01 1.54 6.96
CA LEU A 70 17.32 2.42 8.09
C LEU A 70 17.95 1.65 9.26
N ALA A 71 17.40 0.48 9.61
CA ALA A 71 17.97 -0.38 10.65
C ALA A 71 19.40 -0.79 10.34
N ARG A 72 19.72 -1.07 9.06
CA ARG A 72 21.08 -1.35 8.61
C ARG A 72 22.00 -0.13 8.76
N LEU A 73 21.53 1.07 8.43
CA LEU A 73 22.29 2.31 8.66
C LEU A 73 22.58 2.54 10.15
N CYS A 74 21.70 2.06 11.04
CA CYS A 74 21.90 2.07 12.50
C CYS A 74 22.71 0.87 13.04
N GLY A 75 23.35 0.07 12.17
CA GLY A 75 24.21 -1.05 12.58
C GLY A 75 23.52 -2.41 12.71
N GLY A 76 22.24 -2.52 12.32
CA GLY A 76 21.51 -3.78 12.28
C GLY A 76 22.04 -4.75 11.22
N ARG A 77 22.10 -6.05 11.55
CA ARG A 77 22.47 -7.13 10.62
C ARG A 77 21.25 -7.69 9.89
N VAL A 78 20.52 -6.83 9.20
CA VAL A 78 19.33 -7.20 8.43
C VAL A 78 19.56 -6.99 6.94
N GLY A 79 18.95 -7.86 6.12
CA GLY A 79 18.92 -7.68 4.67
C GLY A 79 18.03 -6.50 4.27
N PRO A 80 18.32 -5.80 3.16
CA PRO A 80 17.56 -4.62 2.73
C PRO A 80 16.18 -4.97 2.15
N ARG A 81 15.90 -6.25 1.89
CA ARG A 81 14.72 -6.71 1.17
C ARG A 81 13.77 -7.55 1.99
N VAL A 82 12.50 -7.43 1.64
CA VAL A 82 11.42 -8.24 2.19
C VAL A 82 11.30 -9.53 1.39
N GLY A 83 11.54 -10.67 2.04
CA GLY A 83 11.35 -11.98 1.40
C GLY A 83 9.88 -12.35 1.18
N PRO A 84 9.60 -13.51 0.55
CA PRO A 84 8.24 -13.95 0.22
C PRO A 84 7.29 -13.99 1.42
N ARG A 85 7.78 -14.37 2.60
CA ARG A 85 6.99 -14.38 3.85
C ARG A 85 6.49 -12.98 4.22
N GLY A 86 7.32 -11.96 4.03
CA GLY A 86 6.93 -10.58 4.31
C GLY A 86 5.95 -10.03 3.29
N ILE A 87 6.03 -10.42 2.01
CA ILE A 87 5.00 -10.11 1.01
C ILE A 87 3.64 -10.67 1.43
N TRP A 88 3.59 -11.95 1.81
CA TRP A 88 2.35 -12.58 2.28
C TRP A 88 1.82 -11.95 3.57
N LEU A 89 2.70 -11.58 4.51
CA LEU A 89 2.33 -10.86 5.71
C LEU A 89 1.69 -9.50 5.37
N SER A 90 2.30 -8.71 4.48
CA SER A 90 1.76 -7.43 4.02
C SER A 90 0.39 -7.59 3.35
N CYS A 91 0.20 -8.65 2.56
CA CYS A 91 -1.11 -8.99 1.99
C CYS A 91 -2.13 -9.34 3.07
N GLY A 92 -1.77 -10.20 4.02
CA GLY A 92 -2.64 -10.58 5.14
C GLY A 92 -3.07 -9.40 6.00
N VAL A 93 -2.14 -8.50 6.33
CA VAL A 93 -2.41 -7.25 7.04
C VAL A 93 -3.37 -6.37 6.23
N SER A 94 -3.16 -6.25 4.92
CA SER A 94 -4.02 -5.45 4.04
C SER A 94 -5.44 -6.01 3.97
N VAL A 95 -5.60 -7.33 3.84
CA VAL A 95 -6.91 -8.01 3.84
C VAL A 95 -7.61 -7.79 5.18
N ALA A 96 -6.94 -8.08 6.29
CA ALA A 96 -7.51 -7.93 7.62
C ALA A 96 -7.97 -6.49 7.86
N TYR A 97 -7.12 -5.51 7.54
CA TYR A 97 -7.43 -4.10 7.65
C TYR A 97 -8.65 -3.71 6.79
N PHE A 98 -8.69 -4.12 5.53
CA PHE A 98 -9.78 -3.77 4.62
C PHE A 98 -11.10 -4.44 5.02
N VAL A 99 -11.07 -5.71 5.44
CA VAL A 99 -12.24 -6.42 5.95
C VAL A 99 -12.78 -5.71 7.18
N LEU A 100 -11.94 -5.41 8.19
CA LEU A 100 -12.37 -4.70 9.39
C LEU A 100 -12.97 -3.34 9.05
N LEU A 101 -12.37 -2.62 8.09
CA LEU A 101 -12.84 -1.31 7.64
C LEU A 101 -14.22 -1.35 6.97
N LYS A 102 -14.56 -2.46 6.29
CA LYS A 102 -15.83 -2.60 5.55
C LYS A 102 -16.92 -3.34 6.32
N THR A 103 -16.57 -4.19 7.28
CA THR A 103 -17.55 -5.02 8.03
C THR A 103 -17.78 -4.54 9.45
N TRP A 104 -16.86 -3.77 10.05
CA TRP A 104 -16.96 -3.37 11.45
C TRP A 104 -17.07 -1.84 11.60
N PRO A 105 -18.28 -1.29 11.81
CA PRO A 105 -18.48 0.15 11.93
C PRO A 105 -17.61 0.83 12.99
N ALA A 106 -17.35 0.16 14.12
CA ALA A 106 -16.51 0.68 15.20
C ALA A 106 -15.05 0.91 14.76
N PHE A 107 -14.54 0.10 13.83
CA PHE A 107 -13.18 0.26 13.30
C PHE A 107 -13.01 1.57 12.52
N THR A 108 -14.11 2.19 12.05
CA THR A 108 -14.09 3.50 11.39
C THR A 108 -13.47 4.58 12.29
N GLY A 109 -13.68 4.50 13.62
CA GLY A 109 -13.06 5.44 14.56
C GLY A 109 -11.53 5.34 14.57
N VAL A 110 -11.00 4.12 14.61
CA VAL A 110 -9.57 3.84 14.56
C VAL A 110 -8.98 4.30 13.23
N HIS A 111 -9.63 3.97 12.12
CA HIS A 111 -9.21 4.41 10.80
C HIS A 111 -9.16 5.94 10.68
N ARG A 112 -10.17 6.64 11.19
CA ARG A 112 -10.19 8.11 11.19
C ARG A 112 -9.08 8.69 12.06
N ALA A 113 -8.82 8.10 13.23
CA ALA A 113 -7.72 8.54 14.10
C ALA A 113 -6.37 8.39 13.38
N LEU A 114 -6.14 7.24 12.73
CA LEU A 114 -4.93 6.99 11.94
C LEU A 114 -4.77 8.01 10.81
N LEU A 115 -5.82 8.24 10.01
CA LEU A 115 -5.79 9.23 8.94
C LEU A 115 -5.62 10.66 9.48
N GLY A 116 -6.21 10.97 10.64
CA GLY A 116 -6.03 12.26 11.30
C GLY A 116 -4.57 12.52 11.64
N VAL A 117 -3.88 11.54 12.22
CA VAL A 117 -2.44 11.61 12.50
C VAL A 117 -1.62 11.82 11.23
N LEU A 118 -1.97 11.12 10.14
CA LEU A 118 -1.29 11.25 8.85
C LEU A 118 -1.58 12.58 8.13
N ASP A 119 -2.74 13.19 8.37
CA ASP A 119 -3.16 14.47 7.76
C ASP A 119 -2.64 15.69 8.52
N THR A 120 -2.25 15.55 9.80
CA THR A 120 -1.68 16.62 10.64
C THR A 120 -0.58 17.45 9.97
N PRO A 121 0.47 16.85 9.35
CA PRO A 121 1.52 17.63 8.69
C PRO A 121 1.06 18.44 7.48
N PHE A 122 -0.17 18.19 6.98
CA PHE A 122 -0.75 18.89 5.83
C PHE A 122 -1.83 19.90 6.21
N GLY A 123 -1.87 20.33 7.48
CA GLY A 123 -2.82 21.32 8.00
C GLY A 123 -4.08 20.72 8.64
N GLY A 124 -4.25 19.39 8.58
CA GLY A 124 -5.36 18.67 9.20
C GLY A 124 -6.76 19.07 8.69
N GLY A 125 -7.79 18.46 9.28
CA GLY A 125 -9.18 18.88 9.09
C GLY A 125 -9.93 18.23 7.93
N ARG A 126 -9.33 17.25 7.21
CA ARG A 126 -10.09 16.48 6.22
C ARG A 126 -11.10 15.56 6.89
N SER A 127 -12.36 15.69 6.49
CA SER A 127 -13.43 14.79 6.95
C SER A 127 -13.44 13.51 6.12
N PHE A 128 -13.13 12.38 6.75
CA PHE A 128 -13.18 11.06 6.14
C PHE A 128 -14.49 10.36 6.47
N ARG A 129 -15.39 10.32 5.50
CA ARG A 129 -16.61 9.51 5.58
C ARG A 129 -16.37 8.17 4.90
N ASN A 130 -16.34 7.10 5.71
CA ASN A 130 -16.37 5.73 5.25
C ASN A 130 -17.74 5.14 5.60
N LEU A 131 -18.37 4.46 4.64
CA LEU A 131 -19.61 3.71 4.84
C LEU A 131 -19.25 2.23 4.80
N ALA A 132 -19.66 1.48 5.81
CA ALA A 132 -19.49 0.04 5.82
C ALA A 132 -20.44 -0.59 4.79
N ASP A 133 -19.88 -1.17 3.73
CA ASP A 133 -20.60 -1.88 2.69
C ASP A 133 -19.85 -3.19 2.39
N PRO A 134 -20.39 -4.37 2.78
CA PRO A 134 -19.76 -5.66 2.52
C PRO A 134 -19.57 -5.96 1.04
N THR A 135 -20.32 -5.32 0.13
CA THR A 135 -20.13 -5.53 -1.32
C THR A 135 -18.78 -4.98 -1.81
N ASP A 136 -18.11 -4.15 -1.02
CA ASP A 136 -16.77 -3.66 -1.33
C ASP A 136 -15.69 -4.71 -1.08
N LEU A 137 -16.00 -5.83 -0.40
CA LEU A 137 -15.08 -6.97 -0.26
C LEU A 137 -14.69 -7.59 -1.60
N VAL A 138 -15.44 -7.34 -2.67
CA VAL A 138 -15.05 -7.69 -4.04
C VAL A 138 -13.68 -7.07 -4.41
N ALA A 139 -13.34 -5.92 -3.84
CA ALA A 139 -12.04 -5.28 -4.08
C ALA A 139 -10.84 -6.10 -3.59
N LEU A 140 -11.05 -7.08 -2.69
CA LEU A 140 -10.00 -7.98 -2.21
C LEU A 140 -9.38 -8.82 -3.34
N VAL A 141 -10.03 -8.96 -4.49
CA VAL A 141 -9.44 -9.57 -5.70
C VAL A 141 -8.16 -8.88 -6.16
N MET A 142 -7.96 -7.61 -5.79
CA MET A 142 -6.74 -6.86 -6.11
C MET A 142 -5.54 -7.24 -5.23
N VAL A 143 -5.77 -7.87 -4.07
CA VAL A 143 -4.69 -8.31 -3.18
C VAL A 143 -3.84 -9.43 -3.81
N PRO A 144 -4.40 -10.53 -4.35
CA PRO A 144 -3.58 -11.54 -5.03
C PRO A 144 -2.89 -10.96 -6.28
N LEU A 145 -3.49 -9.99 -6.97
CA LEU A 145 -2.83 -9.27 -8.07
C LEU A 145 -1.63 -8.44 -7.58
N SER A 146 -1.75 -7.81 -6.42
CA SER A 146 -0.65 -7.10 -5.76
C SER A 146 0.45 -8.06 -5.33
N ALA A 147 0.10 -9.20 -4.72
CA ALA A 147 1.05 -10.24 -4.36
C ALA A 147 1.81 -10.78 -5.59
N TRP A 148 1.09 -11.09 -6.66
CA TRP A 148 1.69 -11.50 -7.93
C TRP A 148 2.64 -10.42 -8.47
N HIS A 149 2.20 -9.16 -8.47
CA HIS A 149 3.02 -8.05 -8.91
C HIS A 149 4.33 -7.95 -8.11
N LEU A 150 4.26 -8.04 -6.78
CA LEU A 150 5.41 -7.99 -5.88
C LEU A 150 6.39 -9.15 -6.11
N VAL A 151 5.88 -10.37 -6.27
CA VAL A 151 6.71 -11.54 -6.59
C VAL A 151 7.41 -11.37 -7.93
N ARG A 152 6.71 -10.88 -8.96
CA ARG A 152 7.29 -10.62 -10.29
C ARG A 152 8.36 -9.54 -10.27
N VAL A 153 8.22 -8.53 -9.42
CA VAL A 153 9.25 -7.51 -9.24
C VAL A 153 10.47 -8.11 -8.56
N ALA A 154 10.28 -8.90 -7.49
CA ALA A 154 11.38 -9.56 -6.79
C ALA A 154 12.15 -10.55 -7.68
N GLU A 155 11.47 -11.38 -8.47
CA GLU A 155 12.10 -12.34 -9.39
C GLU A 155 13.02 -11.66 -10.42
N ARG A 156 12.65 -10.47 -10.90
CA ARG A 156 13.45 -9.71 -11.88
C ARG A 156 14.73 -9.13 -11.30
N GLU A 157 14.88 -9.14 -9.98
CA GLU A 157 16.05 -8.59 -9.29
C GLU A 157 17.11 -9.66 -8.98
N ASP A 158 16.71 -10.94 -9.01
CA ASP A 158 17.60 -12.09 -8.81
C ASP A 158 18.33 -12.51 -10.10
N VAL A 159 17.87 -12.03 -11.27
CA VAL A 159 18.50 -12.24 -12.60
C VAL A 159 19.49 -11.13 -12.91
#